data_AF-A0A9W8YS12-F1
#
_entry.id   AF-A0A9W8YS12-F1
#
_cell.length_a   1.000
_cell.length_b   1.000
_cell.length_c   1.000
_cell.angle_alpha   90.00
_cell.angle_beta   90.00
_cell.angle_gamma   90.00
#
_symmetry.space_group_name_H-M   'P 1'
#
loop_
_entity.id
_entity.type
_entity.pdbx_description
1 polymer ?
#
loop_
_entity_poly.entity_id
_entity_poly.type
_entity_poly.pdbx_seq_one_letter_code
_entity_poly.pdbx_strand_id
1 'polypeptide(L)'
;MFGLATDNRQHIRESYSFICANYVDGDEIILIGFSRGAFTARSIAGMISSLGLLTREGMEYFFPIFKDMQNWQTIGYKDPFPGIPFDEKPSGDDAARDYRHKLLEKKLTRIYENQKNGGKLITIKAVAVFDTVGSLGVPSVPWMKKLGIDHTTSELRFYNTNLSNRVEHAFHALAMDEPRPPFSPSVWERCADNQRSTDLRQVWFPGNHGNIGGGWPDQGIANMSMAWMMDQLAEVGVEFDAGSLHRMLDETVRYYREHPMAAALPNKDAPPAKGKSPKAVAAFKNKIPDGLKEKASKVVPTPYYKWAIDEVVESNHPVRPWGTGAILRAHSPMYTLTGSITRSPGKYHKLNTYDGKELPEYLEDTNEKIHPSVRVRLAVQGLGYDDKQVWNASALTDAGWELNQRADGRWCWVYDGPEDLPTKVLEESVMGHFEKRMLELAGGSPNILEYAENMRLEDLQGRGSRKPSMVK
;
A
#
# COMPACT_ATOMS: atom_id res chain seq x y z
N MET A 1 -8.73 1.04 19.53
CA MET A 1 -8.92 2.43 19.99
C MET A 1 -8.66 3.32 18.78
N PHE A 2 -9.71 3.82 18.12
CA PHE A 2 -9.59 4.57 16.87
C PHE A 2 -9.43 6.06 17.21
N GLY A 3 -8.19 6.55 17.25
CA GLY A 3 -7.87 7.97 17.41
C GLY A 3 -8.49 8.80 16.28
N LEU A 4 -9.18 9.87 16.68
CA LEU A 4 -9.72 10.93 15.83
C LEU A 4 -8.58 11.76 15.21
N ALA A 5 -8.88 12.54 14.17
CA ALA A 5 -7.96 13.35 13.35
C ALA A 5 -6.94 14.23 14.12
N THR A 6 -7.14 14.49 15.41
CA THR A 6 -6.18 15.15 16.31
C THR A 6 -4.88 14.36 16.50
N ASP A 7 -4.96 13.03 16.43
CA ASP A 7 -3.87 12.08 16.70
C ASP A 7 -2.73 12.16 15.66
N ASN A 8 -3.08 12.25 14.37
CA ASN A 8 -2.08 12.29 13.29
C ASN A 8 -1.18 13.53 13.36
N ARG A 9 -1.71 14.70 13.73
CA ARG A 9 -0.90 15.93 13.86
C ARG A 9 0.14 15.80 14.96
N GLN A 10 -0.25 15.19 16.07
CA GLN A 10 0.62 14.96 17.20
C GLN A 10 1.74 13.98 16.79
N HIS A 11 1.40 12.86 16.16
CA HIS A 11 2.39 11.90 15.68
C HIS A 11 3.38 12.49 14.65
N ILE A 12 2.91 13.32 13.72
CA ILE A 12 3.79 14.01 12.74
C ILE A 12 4.78 14.92 13.49
N ARG A 13 4.28 15.73 14.42
CA ARG A 13 5.09 16.68 15.20
C ARG A 13 6.11 15.98 16.07
N GLU A 14 5.68 14.96 16.80
CA GLU A 14 6.53 14.16 17.70
C GLU A 14 7.62 13.43 16.91
N SER A 15 7.25 12.78 15.80
CA SER A 15 8.22 12.04 14.97
C SER A 15 9.24 12.96 14.31
N TYR A 16 8.81 14.10 13.75
CA TYR A 16 9.75 15.07 13.19
C TYR A 16 10.68 15.66 14.25
N SER A 17 10.14 15.99 15.43
CA SER A 17 10.94 16.48 16.57
C SER A 17 11.95 15.43 17.04
N PHE A 18 11.54 14.16 17.11
CA PHE A 18 12.41 13.04 17.45
C PHE A 18 13.57 12.92 16.46
N ILE A 19 13.31 12.98 15.16
CA ILE A 19 14.34 12.93 14.12
C ILE A 19 15.30 14.12 14.28
N CYS A 20 14.79 15.35 14.42
CA CYS A 20 15.65 16.53 14.58
C CYS A 20 16.53 16.47 15.83
N ALA A 21 16.02 15.88 16.92
CA ALA A 21 16.75 15.77 18.19
C ALA A 21 17.79 14.64 18.22
N ASN A 22 17.59 13.57 17.44
CA ASN A 22 18.41 12.35 17.55
C ASN A 22 19.28 12.06 16.33
N TYR A 23 19.03 12.70 15.18
CA TYR A 23 19.81 12.45 13.96
C TYR A 23 21.27 12.88 14.13
N VAL A 24 22.17 11.92 13.96
CA VAL A 24 23.62 12.09 13.89
C VAL A 24 24.06 11.95 12.44
N ASP A 25 25.08 12.72 12.03
CA ASP A 25 25.61 12.65 10.66
C ASP A 25 26.05 11.21 10.33
N GLY A 26 25.60 10.70 9.18
CA GLY A 26 25.75 9.30 8.78
C GLY A 26 24.53 8.41 9.08
N ASP A 27 23.55 8.88 9.86
CA ASP A 27 22.32 8.13 10.10
C ASP A 27 21.47 8.01 8.83
N GLU A 28 20.78 6.87 8.69
CA GLU A 28 19.79 6.63 7.65
C GLU A 28 18.37 6.77 8.21
N ILE A 29 17.53 7.56 7.54
CA ILE A 29 16.13 7.75 7.93
C ILE A 29 15.25 6.82 7.09
N ILE A 30 14.57 5.88 7.75
CA ILE A 30 13.61 4.96 7.12
C ILE A 30 12.23 5.19 7.75
N LEU A 31 11.24 5.52 6.93
CA LEU A 31 9.88 5.79 7.36
C LEU A 31 8.95 4.70 6.85
N ILE A 32 8.26 4.00 7.77
CA ILE A 32 7.34 2.91 7.44
C ILE A 32 5.95 3.25 7.94
N GLY A 33 4.91 3.03 7.14
CA GLY A 33 3.55 3.31 7.58
C GLY A 33 2.46 2.57 6.81
N PHE A 34 1.33 2.32 7.47
CA PHE A 34 0.11 1.78 6.86
C PHE A 34 -1.05 2.77 7.03
N SER A 35 -1.86 2.99 6.00
CA SER A 35 -3.10 3.78 6.09
C SER A 35 -2.83 5.24 6.53
N ARG A 36 -3.41 5.68 7.65
CA ARG A 36 -3.11 6.97 8.28
C ARG A 36 -1.65 7.07 8.77
N GLY A 37 -1.04 5.95 9.14
CA GLY A 37 0.40 5.89 9.42
C GLY A 37 1.24 6.11 8.16
N ALA A 38 0.78 5.63 6.99
CA ALA A 38 1.43 5.93 5.72
C ALA A 38 1.35 7.42 5.37
N PHE A 39 0.18 8.05 5.60
CA PHE A 39 0.05 9.51 5.49
C PHE A 39 1.04 10.22 6.42
N THR A 40 1.15 9.78 7.68
CA THR A 40 2.10 10.34 8.66
C THR A 40 3.54 10.23 8.18
N ALA A 41 3.97 9.05 7.72
CA ALA A 41 5.31 8.81 7.16
C ALA A 41 5.59 9.75 5.97
N ARG A 42 4.64 9.88 5.04
CA ARG A 42 4.76 10.77 3.88
C ARG A 42 4.79 12.25 4.28
N SER A 43 4.00 12.66 5.27
CA SER A 43 4.04 14.03 5.79
C SER A 43 5.39 14.36 6.44
N ILE A 44 5.96 13.43 7.21
CA ILE A 44 7.29 13.59 7.80
C ILE A 44 8.36 13.69 6.70
N ALA A 45 8.28 12.83 5.68
CA ALA A 45 9.16 12.91 4.52
C ALA A 45 9.06 14.29 3.84
N GLY A 46 7.83 14.77 3.60
CA GLY A 46 7.57 16.11 3.07
C GLY A 46 8.14 17.22 3.95
N MET A 47 8.01 17.13 5.27
CA MET A 47 8.59 18.11 6.20
C MET A 47 10.11 18.15 6.13
N ILE A 48 10.78 16.99 6.18
CA ILE A 48 12.24 16.91 6.05
C ILE A 48 12.67 17.47 4.70
N SER A 49 11.92 17.15 3.64
CA SER A 49 12.20 17.67 2.31
C SER A 49 12.06 19.18 2.20
N SER A 50 10.97 19.73 2.74
CA SER A 50 10.67 21.16 2.63
C SER A 50 11.45 22.02 3.62
N LEU A 51 11.67 21.56 4.85
CA LEU A 51 12.30 22.35 5.91
C LEU A 51 13.76 21.98 6.16
N GLY A 52 14.20 20.77 5.82
CA GLY A 52 15.43 20.18 6.35
C GLY A 52 15.23 19.61 7.75
N LEU A 53 16.32 19.43 8.50
CA LEU A 53 16.27 19.12 9.93
C LEU A 53 16.47 20.42 10.72
N LEU A 54 15.48 20.80 11.52
CA LEU A 54 15.61 21.98 12.38
C LEU A 54 16.76 21.79 13.37
N THR A 55 17.54 22.85 13.56
CA THR A 55 18.58 22.88 14.60
C THR A 55 17.91 22.97 15.98
N ARG A 56 18.70 22.82 17.05
CA ARG A 56 18.20 23.00 18.42
C ARG A 56 17.51 24.36 18.60
N GLU A 57 18.09 25.42 18.04
CA GLU A 57 17.51 26.77 18.03
C GLU A 57 16.24 26.84 17.16
N GLY A 58 16.26 26.24 15.96
CA GLY A 58 15.07 26.16 15.12
C GLY A 58 13.90 25.43 15.77
N MET A 59 14.17 24.41 16.58
CA MET A 59 13.16 23.64 17.30
C MET A 59 12.43 24.48 18.36
N GLU A 60 13.01 25.57 18.88
CA GLU A 60 12.31 26.52 19.76
C GLU A 60 11.13 27.20 19.04
N TYR A 61 11.24 27.34 17.72
CA TYR A 61 10.22 27.92 16.84
C TYR A 61 9.41 26.87 16.07
N PHE A 62 9.49 25.59 16.46
CA PHE A 62 8.88 24.52 15.67
C PHE A 62 7.38 24.71 15.45
N PHE A 63 6.63 25.14 16.46
CA PHE A 63 5.18 25.30 16.31
C PHE A 63 4.79 26.43 15.32
N PRO A 64 5.38 27.65 15.40
CA PRO A 64 5.25 28.66 14.35
C PRO A 64 5.66 28.16 12.96
N ILE A 65 6.83 27.54 12.82
CA ILE A 65 7.34 27.02 11.53
C ILE A 65 6.37 25.99 10.94
N PHE A 66 5.88 25.06 11.76
CA PHE A 66 4.92 24.06 11.34
C PHE A 66 3.61 24.70 10.86
N LYS A 67 3.12 25.73 11.58
CA LYS A 67 1.91 26.45 11.17
C LYS A 67 2.10 27.23 9.88
N ASP A 68 3.26 27.85 9.66
CA ASP A 68 3.59 28.50 8.39
C ASP A 68 3.61 27.50 7.25
N MET A 69 4.28 26.36 7.42
CA MET A 69 4.33 25.29 6.42
C MET A 69 2.93 24.76 6.06
N GLN A 70 2.03 24.63 7.03
CA GLN A 70 0.65 24.20 6.76
C GLN A 70 -0.14 25.20 5.91
N ASN A 71 0.28 26.47 5.87
CA ASN A 71 -0.54 27.57 5.35
C ASN A 71 0.16 28.46 4.31
N TRP A 72 1.40 28.19 3.92
CA TRP A 72 2.15 29.03 2.98
C TRP A 72 1.53 29.14 1.57
N GLN A 73 0.59 28.26 1.24
CA GLN A 73 -0.17 28.24 -0.02
C GLN A 73 -1.63 28.68 0.19
N THR A 74 -2.02 29.01 1.42
CA THR A 74 -3.39 29.41 1.75
C THR A 74 -3.56 30.91 1.52
N ILE A 75 -4.37 31.26 0.51
CA ILE A 75 -4.70 32.65 0.18
C ILE A 75 -5.43 33.30 1.37
N GLY A 76 -4.95 34.47 1.80
CA GLY A 76 -5.57 35.23 2.89
C GLY A 76 -5.36 34.63 4.29
N TYR A 77 -4.40 33.71 4.44
CA TYR A 77 -4.01 33.19 5.75
C TYR A 77 -3.58 34.32 6.69
N LYS A 78 -4.18 34.34 7.88
CA LYS A 78 -3.79 35.26 8.96
C LYS A 78 -2.85 34.55 9.91
N ASP A 79 -1.58 34.92 9.83
CA ASP A 79 -0.52 34.35 10.65
C ASP A 79 -0.73 34.66 12.14
N PRO A 80 -0.89 33.65 13.01
CA PRO A 80 -1.00 33.85 14.45
C PRO A 80 0.34 34.20 15.13
N PHE A 81 1.46 34.07 14.41
CA PHE A 81 2.82 34.31 14.92
C PHE A 81 3.60 35.29 14.03
N PRO A 82 3.12 36.54 13.88
CA PRO A 82 3.77 37.52 13.02
C PRO A 82 5.22 37.76 13.47
N GLY A 83 6.15 37.76 12.52
CA GLY A 83 7.58 37.98 12.76
C GLY A 83 8.33 36.78 13.39
N ILE A 84 7.65 35.66 13.66
CA ILE A 84 8.26 34.47 14.27
C ILE A 84 8.22 33.29 13.29
N PRO A 85 9.35 32.65 12.95
CA PRO A 85 10.71 32.97 13.41
C PRO A 85 11.33 34.19 12.70
N PHE A 86 10.67 34.73 11.68
CA PHE A 86 11.12 35.92 10.96
C PHE A 86 9.99 36.65 10.25
N ASP A 87 10.27 37.90 9.88
CA ASP A 87 9.40 38.75 9.06
C ASP A 87 9.37 38.33 7.59
N GLU A 88 8.34 38.81 6.88
CA GLU A 88 8.15 38.59 5.43
C GLU A 88 8.13 37.11 5.04
N LYS A 89 7.28 36.33 5.70
CA LYS A 89 7.16 34.88 5.47
C LYS A 89 6.78 34.58 4.00
N PRO A 90 7.56 33.74 3.29
CA PRO A 90 7.24 33.36 1.91
C PRO A 90 5.87 32.69 1.76
N SER A 91 5.19 32.93 0.64
CA SER A 91 3.91 32.33 0.28
C SER A 91 3.81 32.05 -1.22
N GLY A 92 2.92 31.15 -1.62
CA GLY A 92 2.73 30.71 -3.02
C GLY A 92 3.47 29.41 -3.38
N ASP A 93 3.64 29.16 -4.68
CA ASP A 93 4.17 27.89 -5.20
C ASP A 93 5.61 27.60 -4.73
N ASP A 94 6.46 28.63 -4.69
CA ASP A 94 7.87 28.53 -4.30
C ASP A 94 8.12 28.67 -2.79
N ALA A 95 7.05 28.85 -2.00
CA ALA A 95 7.17 29.19 -0.58
C ALA A 95 8.02 28.21 0.21
N ALA A 96 7.90 26.91 -0.06
CA ALA A 96 8.69 25.89 0.63
C ALA A 96 10.20 26.07 0.42
N ARG A 97 10.63 26.38 -0.81
CA ARG A 97 12.03 26.62 -1.15
C ARG A 97 12.55 27.88 -0.47
N ASP A 98 11.80 28.97 -0.60
CA ASP A 98 12.23 30.29 -0.13
C ASP A 98 12.19 30.38 1.40
N TYR A 99 11.21 29.74 2.05
CA TYR A 99 11.12 29.65 3.50
C TYR A 99 12.32 28.87 4.06
N ARG A 100 12.69 27.75 3.43
CA ARG A 100 13.88 26.99 3.80
C ARG A 100 15.17 27.80 3.66
N HIS A 101 15.31 28.60 2.60
CA HIS A 101 16.47 29.50 2.47
C HIS A 101 16.56 30.48 3.65
N LYS A 102 15.45 31.12 4.04
CA LYS A 102 15.43 32.00 5.22
C LYS A 102 15.79 31.26 6.52
N LEU A 103 15.31 30.03 6.71
CA LEU A 103 15.70 29.20 7.85
C LEU A 103 17.21 28.89 7.86
N LEU A 104 17.80 28.62 6.69
CA LEU A 104 19.23 28.33 6.55
C LEU A 104 20.09 29.57 6.85
N GLU A 105 19.72 30.74 6.32
CA GLU A 105 20.39 32.02 6.59
C GLU A 105 20.42 32.34 8.09
N LYS A 106 19.34 32.02 8.80
CA LYS A 106 19.21 32.20 10.25
C LYS A 106 19.74 31.03 11.07
N LYS A 107 20.33 30.01 10.44
CA LYS A 107 20.86 28.80 11.10
C LYS A 107 19.83 28.03 11.94
N LEU A 108 18.55 28.18 11.61
CA LEU A 108 17.43 27.48 12.26
C LEU A 108 17.20 26.08 11.66
N THR A 109 17.79 25.77 10.52
CA THR A 109 17.70 24.44 9.90
C THR A 109 19.03 24.02 9.28
N ARG A 110 19.14 22.74 8.94
CA ARG A 110 20.24 22.18 8.15
C ARG A 110 19.75 21.17 7.12
N ILE A 111 20.45 21.13 5.99
CA ILE A 111 20.15 20.22 4.87
C ILE A 111 21.34 19.37 4.44
N TYR A 112 22.53 19.65 4.97
CA TYR A 112 23.76 18.92 4.74
C TYR A 112 24.32 18.44 6.07
N GLU A 113 24.93 17.26 6.07
CA GLU A 113 25.86 16.83 7.10
C GLU A 113 27.03 17.82 7.18
N ASN A 114 27.50 18.10 8.40
CA ASN A 114 28.58 19.05 8.68
C ASN A 114 28.51 20.38 7.86
N GLN A 115 27.68 21.33 8.33
CA GLN A 115 27.43 22.60 7.64
C GLN A 115 28.67 23.43 7.28
N LYS A 116 29.83 23.17 7.90
CA LYS A 116 31.05 23.96 7.65
C LYS A 116 31.69 23.69 6.29
N ASN A 117 31.44 22.52 5.67
CA ASN A 117 32.14 22.10 4.43
C ASN A 117 31.21 21.58 3.31
N GLY A 118 29.89 21.78 3.41
CA GLY A 118 28.96 21.26 2.40
C GLY A 118 29.02 19.72 2.30
N GLY A 119 28.92 19.03 3.45
CA GLY A 119 28.94 17.57 3.51
C GLY A 119 27.75 16.92 2.79
N LYS A 120 27.57 15.61 2.99
CA LYS A 120 26.53 14.84 2.28
C LYS A 120 25.15 15.47 2.50
N LEU A 121 24.32 15.51 1.46
CA LEU A 121 22.93 15.94 1.58
C LEU A 121 22.18 15.03 2.54
N ILE A 122 21.46 15.61 3.49
CA ILE A 122 20.57 14.85 4.36
C ILE A 122 19.35 14.42 3.55
N THR A 123 19.21 13.12 3.37
CA THR A 123 18.17 12.45 2.60
C THR A 123 17.38 11.49 3.48
N ILE A 124 16.22 11.08 2.99
CA ILE A 124 15.44 9.98 3.55
C ILE A 124 15.82 8.74 2.75
N LYS A 125 16.36 7.73 3.45
CA LYS A 125 16.81 6.50 2.82
C LYS A 125 15.64 5.77 2.17
N ALA A 126 14.56 5.56 2.90
CA ALA A 126 13.36 4.95 2.34
C ALA A 126 12.06 5.46 2.96
N VAL A 127 11.03 5.59 2.14
CA VAL A 127 9.63 5.73 2.57
C VAL A 127 8.86 4.51 2.07
N ALA A 128 8.49 3.62 2.98
CA ALA A 128 7.86 2.34 2.72
C ALA A 128 6.43 2.33 3.27
N VAL A 129 5.43 2.33 2.37
CA VAL A 129 4.04 2.52 2.76
C VAL A 129 3.10 1.45 2.24
N PHE A 130 2.12 1.11 3.07
CA PHE A 130 1.01 0.24 2.73
C PHE A 130 -0.25 1.10 2.58
N ASP A 131 -0.83 1.02 1.39
CA ASP A 131 -2.13 1.56 1.00
C ASP A 131 -2.44 2.95 1.58
N THR A 132 -1.56 3.93 1.28
CA THR A 132 -1.78 5.34 1.65
C THR A 132 -3.15 5.81 1.15
N VAL A 133 -4.01 6.23 2.07
CA VAL A 133 -5.27 6.89 1.77
C VAL A 133 -5.16 8.37 2.09
N GLY A 134 -5.74 9.20 1.23
CA GLY A 134 -5.77 10.65 1.45
C GLY A 134 -6.43 10.96 2.79
N SER A 135 -5.96 11.98 3.49
CA SER A 135 -6.49 12.36 4.81
C SER A 135 -7.92 12.88 4.76
N LEU A 136 -8.60 12.89 3.60
CA LEU A 136 -10.00 13.29 3.45
C LEU A 136 -10.83 12.52 4.47
N GLY A 137 -11.11 13.20 5.59
CA GLY A 137 -11.92 12.68 6.65
C GLY A 137 -13.28 12.27 6.09
N VAL A 138 -13.96 11.40 6.83
CA VAL A 138 -15.36 11.07 6.55
C VAL A 138 -16.11 12.38 6.29
N PRO A 139 -16.81 12.52 5.14
CA PRO A 139 -17.51 13.75 4.82
C PRO A 139 -18.39 14.17 5.99
N SER A 140 -18.32 15.45 6.37
CA SER A 140 -19.06 15.94 7.54
C SER A 140 -20.56 15.76 7.31
N VAL A 141 -21.17 14.78 7.99
CA VAL A 141 -22.62 14.59 7.92
C VAL A 141 -23.27 15.71 8.74
N PRO A 142 -24.28 16.43 8.22
CA PRO A 142 -24.83 17.64 8.87
C PRO A 142 -25.27 17.45 10.33
N TRP A 143 -25.72 16.24 10.71
CA TRP A 143 -26.11 15.95 12.09
C TRP A 143 -24.91 15.77 13.05
N MET A 144 -23.74 15.32 12.56
CA MET A 144 -22.51 15.22 13.38
C MET A 144 -21.90 16.59 13.67
N LYS A 145 -21.97 17.54 12.72
CA LYS A 145 -21.62 18.95 12.96
C LYS A 145 -22.45 19.58 14.08
N LYS A 146 -23.72 19.17 14.20
CA LYS A 146 -24.64 19.65 15.25
C LYS A 146 -24.31 19.11 16.64
N LEU A 147 -23.53 18.03 16.73
CA LEU A 147 -23.06 17.40 17.97
C LEU A 147 -21.62 17.83 18.36
N GLY A 148 -21.03 18.81 17.66
CA GLY A 148 -19.68 19.30 17.97
C GLY A 148 -18.54 18.35 17.57
N ILE A 149 -18.83 17.32 16.76
CA ILE A 149 -17.84 16.36 16.27
C ILE A 149 -17.37 16.83 14.89
N ASP A 150 -16.35 17.70 14.86
CA ASP A 150 -15.71 18.14 13.61
C ASP A 150 -14.62 17.14 13.21
N HIS A 151 -14.85 16.43 12.10
CA HIS A 151 -13.93 15.42 11.57
C HIS A 151 -13.06 15.96 10.44
N THR A 152 -13.10 17.26 10.17
CA THR A 152 -12.34 17.86 9.07
C THR A 152 -10.85 17.95 9.43
N THR A 153 -10.06 17.07 8.83
CA THR A 153 -8.59 17.16 8.65
C THR A 153 -8.18 18.34 7.76
N SER A 154 -9.00 19.38 7.63
CA SER A 154 -8.86 20.45 6.63
C SER A 154 -7.59 21.29 6.77
N GLU A 155 -6.84 21.15 7.88
CA GLU A 155 -5.58 21.85 8.15
C GLU A 155 -4.32 21.07 7.72
N LEU A 156 -4.41 19.78 7.37
CA LEU A 156 -3.28 19.01 6.82
C LEU A 156 -3.58 18.62 5.37
N ARG A 157 -3.59 19.63 4.51
CA ARG A 157 -3.79 19.51 3.06
C ARG A 157 -2.48 19.10 2.39
N PHE A 158 -2.11 17.83 2.49
CA PHE A 158 -1.09 17.26 1.61
C PHE A 158 -1.77 16.65 0.40
N TYR A 159 -2.25 17.49 -0.51
CA TYR A 159 -2.70 17.07 -1.85
C TYR A 159 -1.54 16.87 -2.81
N ASN A 160 -0.31 17.14 -2.37
CA ASN A 160 0.88 16.98 -3.17
C ASN A 160 1.24 15.49 -3.32
N THR A 161 0.95 14.95 -4.50
CA THR A 161 1.32 13.60 -4.93
C THR A 161 2.78 13.53 -5.41
N ASN A 162 3.47 14.66 -5.53
CA ASN A 162 4.86 14.71 -5.97
C ASN A 162 5.80 14.14 -4.92
N LEU A 163 6.66 13.23 -5.37
CA LEU A 163 7.73 12.69 -4.57
C LEU A 163 8.89 13.70 -4.50
N SER A 164 9.49 13.90 -3.33
CA SER A 164 10.64 14.80 -3.21
C SER A 164 11.92 14.11 -3.70
N ASN A 165 12.78 14.88 -4.37
CA ASN A 165 14.15 14.47 -4.73
C ASN A 165 15.09 14.16 -3.53
N ARG A 166 14.62 14.34 -2.29
CA ARG A 166 15.35 13.93 -1.06
C ARG A 166 14.97 12.55 -0.56
N VAL A 167 13.99 11.90 -1.19
CA VAL A 167 13.67 10.49 -0.92
C VAL A 167 14.46 9.65 -1.91
N GLU A 168 15.36 8.79 -1.41
CA GLU A 168 16.16 7.89 -2.26
C GLU A 168 15.29 6.74 -2.78
N HIS A 169 14.49 6.13 -1.90
CA HIS A 169 13.62 5.00 -2.23
C HIS A 169 12.19 5.22 -1.72
N ALA A 170 11.20 5.04 -2.60
CA ALA A 170 9.79 5.16 -2.26
C ALA A 170 9.04 3.88 -2.67
N PHE A 171 8.55 3.13 -1.70
CA PHE A 171 7.90 1.84 -1.91
C PHE A 171 6.45 1.92 -1.46
N HIS A 172 5.50 1.53 -2.32
CA HIS A 172 4.08 1.59 -2.02
C HIS A 172 3.35 0.30 -2.43
N ALA A 173 2.87 -0.46 -1.45
CA ALA A 173 1.95 -1.57 -1.70
C ALA A 173 0.50 -1.05 -1.73
N LEU A 174 -0.26 -1.33 -2.79
CA LEU A 174 -1.58 -0.77 -3.05
C LEU A 174 -2.66 -1.86 -3.14
N ALA A 175 -3.82 -1.59 -2.55
CA ALA A 175 -4.99 -2.47 -2.60
C ALA A 175 -5.79 -2.29 -3.89
N MET A 176 -6.09 -3.38 -4.58
CA MET A 176 -6.87 -3.32 -5.82
C MET A 176 -8.39 -3.26 -5.56
N ASP A 177 -8.87 -3.99 -4.55
CA ASP A 177 -10.31 -4.23 -4.37
C ASP A 177 -10.99 -3.28 -3.38
N GLU A 178 -10.31 -2.24 -2.87
CA GLU A 178 -10.87 -1.35 -1.84
C GLU A 178 -12.00 -0.44 -2.39
N PRO A 179 -13.27 -0.63 -1.94
CA PRO A 179 -14.42 0.00 -2.58
C PRO A 179 -14.88 1.28 -1.88
N ARG A 180 -14.31 1.63 -0.72
CA ARG A 180 -14.79 2.77 0.08
C ARG A 180 -14.21 4.06 -0.48
N PRO A 181 -15.05 5.05 -0.88
CA PRO A 181 -14.56 6.32 -1.42
C PRO A 181 -13.58 7.10 -0.50
N PRO A 182 -13.76 7.12 0.84
CA PRO A 182 -12.77 7.73 1.73
C PRO A 182 -11.40 7.04 1.75
N PHE A 183 -11.30 5.87 1.12
CA PHE A 183 -10.07 5.09 0.97
C PHE A 183 -9.54 5.16 -0.47
N SER A 184 -9.80 6.24 -1.20
CA SER A 184 -9.10 6.50 -2.47
C SER A 184 -7.59 6.56 -2.24
N PRO A 185 -6.78 5.86 -3.07
CA PRO A 185 -5.35 5.77 -2.87
C PRO A 185 -4.67 7.08 -3.27
N SER A 186 -3.62 7.44 -2.53
CA SER A 186 -2.74 8.56 -2.90
C SER A 186 -1.54 8.01 -3.67
N VAL A 187 -1.67 7.80 -4.97
CA VAL A 187 -0.57 7.33 -5.84
C VAL A 187 0.50 8.43 -5.96
N TRP A 188 1.77 8.04 -5.96
CA TRP A 188 2.91 8.95 -6.20
C TRP A 188 3.17 9.15 -7.69
N GLU A 189 3.69 10.33 -8.02
CA GLU A 189 4.28 10.67 -9.32
C GLU A 189 5.74 11.06 -9.08
N ARG A 190 6.66 10.53 -9.90
CA ARG A 190 8.02 11.05 -9.99
C ARG A 190 8.01 12.34 -10.79
N CYS A 191 8.76 13.32 -10.30
CA CYS A 191 8.89 14.62 -10.94
C CYS A 191 10.14 14.63 -11.82
N ALA A 192 10.17 15.51 -12.82
CA ALA A 192 11.31 15.64 -13.74
C ALA A 192 12.67 15.82 -13.02
N ASP A 193 12.68 16.46 -11.84
CA ASP A 193 13.88 16.71 -11.05
C ASP A 193 14.36 15.52 -10.20
N ASN A 194 13.54 14.46 -10.06
CA ASN A 194 13.84 13.29 -9.23
C ASN A 194 13.93 11.96 -10.01
N GLN A 195 13.70 11.98 -11.33
CA GLN A 195 13.70 10.78 -12.19
C GLN A 195 14.95 9.91 -12.08
N ARG A 196 16.11 10.51 -11.77
CA ARG A 196 17.39 9.81 -11.65
C ARG A 196 17.85 9.57 -10.22
N SER A 197 17.24 10.24 -9.24
CA SER A 197 17.65 10.20 -7.84
C SER A 197 16.75 9.36 -6.96
N THR A 198 15.54 9.06 -7.44
CA THR A 198 14.52 8.37 -6.64
C THR A 198 14.04 7.09 -7.31
N ASP A 199 14.24 5.98 -6.60
CA ASP A 199 13.66 4.68 -6.94
C ASP A 199 12.22 4.61 -6.40
N LEU A 200 11.24 4.93 -7.26
CA LEU A 200 9.81 4.80 -6.97
C LEU A 200 9.33 3.43 -7.41
N ARG A 201 8.71 2.64 -6.51
CA ARG A 201 8.06 1.36 -6.85
C ARG A 201 6.67 1.32 -6.21
N GLN A 202 5.63 1.23 -7.04
CA GLN A 202 4.25 1.13 -6.57
C GLN A 202 3.63 -0.15 -7.12
N VAL A 203 3.16 -1.05 -6.26
CA VAL A 203 2.71 -2.38 -6.68
C VAL A 203 1.29 -2.64 -6.19
N TRP A 204 0.43 -3.05 -7.12
CA TRP A 204 -0.97 -3.36 -6.88
C TRP A 204 -1.16 -4.85 -6.57
N PHE A 205 -1.85 -5.13 -5.47
CA PHE A 205 -2.14 -6.48 -4.98
C PHE A 205 -3.66 -6.74 -4.95
N PRO A 206 -4.11 -7.99 -5.11
CA PRO A 206 -5.51 -8.36 -4.90
C PRO A 206 -5.86 -8.16 -3.42
N GLY A 207 -7.12 -7.87 -3.13
CA GLY A 207 -7.63 -7.59 -1.80
C GLY A 207 -7.84 -6.11 -1.51
N ASN A 208 -8.48 -5.85 -0.37
CA ASN A 208 -8.80 -4.49 0.08
C ASN A 208 -7.74 -3.91 1.02
N HIS A 209 -8.00 -2.72 1.55
CA HIS A 209 -7.07 -1.99 2.43
C HIS A 209 -6.50 -2.84 3.58
N GLY A 210 -7.35 -3.64 4.24
CA GLY A 210 -6.92 -4.52 5.33
C GLY A 210 -6.24 -5.80 4.84
N ASN A 211 -6.48 -6.22 3.60
CA ASN A 211 -5.72 -7.33 3.02
C ASN A 211 -4.29 -6.90 2.66
N ILE A 212 -4.00 -5.62 2.44
CA ILE A 212 -2.66 -5.15 2.08
C ILE A 212 -1.85 -4.68 3.28
N GLY A 213 -2.47 -3.97 4.22
CA GLY A 213 -1.78 -3.54 5.44
C GLY A 213 -1.96 -4.44 6.66
N GLY A 214 -2.78 -5.50 6.54
CA GLY A 214 -3.15 -6.37 7.65
C GLY A 214 -4.36 -5.90 8.44
N GLY A 215 -4.68 -6.64 9.50
CA GLY A 215 -5.83 -6.39 10.38
C GLY A 215 -7.06 -7.28 10.17
N TRP A 216 -7.07 -8.18 9.19
CA TRP A 216 -8.09 -9.23 9.06
C TRP A 216 -7.69 -10.51 9.81
N PRO A 217 -8.64 -11.37 10.23
CA PRO A 217 -8.26 -12.68 10.78
C PRO A 217 -7.46 -13.54 9.78
N ASP A 218 -7.83 -13.48 8.50
CA ASP A 218 -7.05 -14.06 7.41
C ASP A 218 -5.94 -13.09 6.97
N GLN A 219 -4.68 -13.45 7.28
CA GLN A 219 -3.50 -12.66 6.93
C GLN A 219 -2.83 -13.13 5.63
N GLY A 220 -3.38 -14.10 4.90
CA GLY A 220 -2.73 -14.72 3.76
C GLY A 220 -2.27 -13.73 2.69
N ILE A 221 -3.13 -12.76 2.34
CA ILE A 221 -2.79 -11.70 1.38
C ILE A 221 -1.84 -10.64 2.00
N ALA A 222 -2.04 -10.28 3.27
CA ALA A 222 -1.23 -9.26 3.94
C ALA A 222 0.22 -9.73 4.11
N ASN A 223 0.42 -11.03 4.32
CA ASN A 223 1.73 -11.64 4.32
C ASN A 223 2.44 -11.46 2.97
N MET A 224 1.71 -11.45 1.86
CA MET A 224 2.31 -11.29 0.53
C MET A 224 2.82 -9.87 0.30
N SER A 225 2.00 -8.86 0.60
CA SER A 225 2.44 -7.46 0.53
C SER A 225 3.54 -7.17 1.54
N MET A 226 3.52 -7.82 2.71
CA MET A 226 4.61 -7.75 3.68
C MET A 226 5.91 -8.34 3.13
N ALA A 227 5.87 -9.53 2.51
CA ALA A 227 7.06 -10.16 1.90
C ALA A 227 7.67 -9.28 0.81
N TRP A 228 6.82 -8.70 -0.05
CA TRP A 228 7.25 -7.75 -1.06
C TRP A 228 7.94 -6.53 -0.44
N MET A 229 7.37 -5.96 0.63
CA MET A 229 7.97 -4.82 1.33
C MET A 229 9.29 -5.19 2.01
N MET A 230 9.40 -6.40 2.57
CA MET A 230 10.65 -6.92 3.14
C MET A 230 11.75 -6.99 2.09
N ASP A 231 11.42 -7.43 0.86
CA ASP A 231 12.37 -7.42 -0.25
C ASP A 231 12.86 -5.99 -0.56
N GLN A 232 11.95 -5.01 -0.64
CA GLN A 232 12.33 -3.63 -0.92
C GLN A 232 13.20 -3.03 0.19
N LEU A 233 12.87 -3.30 1.45
CA LEU A 233 13.60 -2.79 2.60
C LEU A 233 14.97 -3.48 2.78
N ALA A 234 15.08 -4.76 2.45
CA ALA A 234 16.35 -5.47 2.48
C ALA A 234 17.34 -4.94 1.43
N GLU A 235 16.85 -4.52 0.26
CA GLU A 235 17.69 -3.87 -0.77
C GLU A 235 18.34 -2.57 -0.28
N VAL A 236 17.73 -1.87 0.69
CA VAL A 236 18.27 -0.63 1.27
C VAL A 236 19.01 -0.84 2.59
N GLY A 237 19.24 -2.10 3.00
CA GLY A 237 20.06 -2.44 4.18
C GLY A 237 19.27 -2.81 5.45
N VAL A 238 17.94 -2.95 5.38
CA VAL A 238 17.15 -3.42 6.53
C VAL A 238 17.27 -4.93 6.68
N GLU A 239 17.72 -5.37 7.85
CA GLU A 239 17.78 -6.78 8.20
C GLU A 239 16.49 -7.24 8.89
N PHE A 240 16.05 -8.46 8.56
CA PHE A 240 14.89 -9.08 9.16
C PHE A 240 15.26 -10.36 9.90
N ASP A 241 14.63 -10.60 11.04
CA ASP A 241 14.76 -11.88 11.74
C ASP A 241 14.27 -13.02 10.84
N ALA A 242 15.14 -14.01 10.60
CA ALA A 242 14.89 -15.14 9.71
C ALA A 242 13.67 -16.00 10.13
N GLY A 243 13.30 -15.97 11.41
CA GLY A 243 12.12 -16.65 11.94
C GLY A 243 10.79 -15.96 11.63
N SER A 244 10.80 -14.68 11.25
CA SER A 244 9.58 -13.87 11.08
C SER A 244 8.63 -14.44 10.05
N LEU A 245 9.17 -14.86 8.90
CA LEU A 245 8.38 -15.45 7.82
C LEU A 245 7.67 -16.74 8.26
N HIS A 246 8.37 -17.60 8.99
CA HIS A 246 7.80 -18.83 9.50
C HIS A 246 6.69 -18.54 10.52
N ARG A 247 6.88 -17.59 11.44
CA ARG A 247 5.84 -17.19 12.40
C ARG A 247 4.56 -16.70 11.71
N MET A 248 4.68 -15.83 10.71
CA MET A 248 3.52 -15.33 9.93
C MET A 248 2.76 -16.45 9.23
N LEU A 249 3.49 -17.43 8.67
CA LEU A 249 2.90 -18.58 8.00
C LEU A 249 2.24 -19.55 8.99
N ASP A 250 2.88 -19.80 10.14
CA ASP A 250 2.34 -20.64 11.19
C ASP A 250 1.01 -20.09 11.73
N GLU A 251 0.90 -18.78 11.88
CA GLU A 251 -0.35 -18.09 12.25
C GLU A 251 -1.44 -18.26 11.19
N THR A 252 -1.10 -18.14 9.91
CA THR A 252 -2.05 -18.36 8.79
C THR A 252 -2.57 -19.80 8.78
N VAL A 253 -1.66 -20.77 8.95
CA VAL A 253 -2.01 -22.19 9.02
C VAL A 253 -2.88 -22.48 10.23
N ARG A 254 -2.55 -21.90 11.38
CA ARG A 254 -3.33 -22.02 12.61
C ARG A 254 -4.74 -21.46 12.43
N TYR A 255 -4.87 -20.28 11.84
CA TYR A 255 -6.15 -19.63 11.58
C TYR A 255 -7.10 -20.55 10.80
N TYR A 256 -6.68 -21.07 9.65
CA TYR A 256 -7.52 -21.96 8.84
C TYR A 256 -7.84 -23.29 9.51
N ARG A 257 -6.93 -23.83 10.34
CA ARG A 257 -7.18 -25.06 11.10
C ARG A 257 -8.19 -24.87 12.23
N GLU A 258 -8.11 -23.75 12.93
CA GLU A 258 -9.04 -23.41 14.02
C GLU A 258 -10.39 -22.91 13.49
N HIS A 259 -10.42 -22.38 12.27
CA HIS A 259 -11.60 -21.85 11.61
C HIS A 259 -11.79 -22.50 10.23
N PRO A 260 -12.17 -23.80 10.15
CA PRO A 260 -12.38 -24.47 8.86
C PRO A 260 -13.49 -23.81 8.02
N MET A 261 -14.43 -23.10 8.67
CA MET A 261 -15.44 -22.27 8.00
C MET A 261 -14.88 -20.93 7.49
N ALA A 262 -13.73 -20.46 7.96
CA ALA A 262 -13.06 -19.29 7.37
C ALA A 262 -12.35 -19.65 6.06
N ALA A 263 -12.02 -20.92 5.86
CA ALA A 263 -11.63 -21.43 4.54
C ALA A 263 -12.82 -21.48 3.58
N ALA A 264 -14.05 -21.17 4.03
CA ALA A 264 -15.25 -21.37 3.22
C ALA A 264 -16.57 -20.77 3.75
N LEU A 265 -17.16 -19.85 2.99
CA LEU A 265 -18.59 -19.51 3.13
C LEU A 265 -19.48 -20.48 2.31
N PRO A 266 -20.75 -20.70 2.71
CA PRO A 266 -21.47 -21.92 2.33
C PRO A 266 -22.00 -21.97 0.89
N ASN A 267 -21.61 -23.01 0.14
CA ASN A 267 -22.23 -23.49 -1.11
C ASN A 267 -22.41 -25.03 -1.06
N LYS A 268 -23.53 -25.57 -1.56
CA LYS A 268 -23.95 -26.98 -1.37
C LYS A 268 -23.31 -27.99 -2.35
N ASP A 269 -22.50 -27.54 -3.31
CA ASP A 269 -22.13 -28.34 -4.50
C ASP A 269 -20.64 -28.73 -4.65
N ALA A 270 -19.77 -28.63 -3.63
CA ALA A 270 -18.31 -28.88 -3.82
C ALA A 270 -17.82 -30.33 -3.53
N PRO A 271 -16.76 -30.81 -4.23
CA PRO A 271 -16.24 -32.18 -4.12
C PRO A 271 -15.33 -32.41 -2.88
N PRO A 272 -15.15 -33.68 -2.44
CA PRO A 272 -14.33 -34.03 -1.27
C PRO A 272 -12.81 -33.96 -1.48
N ALA A 273 -12.07 -33.31 -0.56
CA ALA A 273 -10.61 -33.14 -0.63
C ALA A 273 -9.81 -34.45 -0.45
N LYS A 274 -8.72 -34.62 -1.22
CA LYS A 274 -7.89 -35.83 -1.24
C LYS A 274 -6.38 -35.58 -1.04
N GLY A 275 -5.95 -34.33 -0.83
CA GLY A 275 -4.55 -33.92 -0.84
C GLY A 275 -3.84 -33.82 0.52
N LYS A 276 -2.52 -33.60 0.46
CA LYS A 276 -1.64 -33.38 1.62
C LYS A 276 -1.36 -31.88 1.78
N SER A 277 -1.47 -31.38 3.00
CA SER A 277 -1.23 -29.96 3.33
C SER A 277 0.18 -29.45 2.92
N PRO A 278 0.36 -28.13 2.66
CA PRO A 278 1.65 -27.53 2.25
C PRO A 278 2.85 -27.87 3.16
N LYS A 279 4.10 -27.76 2.67
CA LYS A 279 5.30 -28.27 3.39
C LYS A 279 5.53 -27.68 4.79
N ALA A 280 5.27 -26.38 5.01
CA ALA A 280 5.32 -25.78 6.36
C ALA A 280 4.30 -26.44 7.33
N VAL A 281 3.17 -26.89 6.77
CA VAL A 281 2.07 -27.54 7.48
C VAL A 281 2.43 -28.98 7.92
N ALA A 282 3.32 -29.64 7.19
CA ALA A 282 3.85 -30.96 7.55
C ALA A 282 4.83 -30.89 8.73
N ALA A 283 5.66 -29.86 8.80
CA ALA A 283 6.56 -29.62 9.93
C ALA A 283 5.78 -29.29 11.23
N PHE A 284 4.64 -28.60 11.10
CA PHE A 284 3.78 -28.24 12.23
C PHE A 284 3.07 -29.42 12.90
N LYS A 285 2.85 -30.55 12.18
CA LYS A 285 2.24 -31.76 12.78
C LYS A 285 3.00 -32.27 14.01
N ASN A 286 4.31 -32.03 14.07
CA ASN A 286 5.18 -32.52 15.14
C ASN A 286 5.26 -31.57 16.35
N LYS A 287 4.60 -30.41 16.32
CA LYS A 287 4.61 -29.41 17.42
C LYS A 287 3.24 -29.10 18.01
N ILE A 288 2.18 -29.81 17.60
CA ILE A 288 0.85 -29.66 18.19
C ILE A 288 0.86 -30.30 19.60
N PRO A 289 0.53 -29.57 20.68
CA PRO A 289 0.37 -30.14 22.03
C PRO A 289 -0.65 -31.28 22.02
N ASP A 290 -0.40 -32.38 22.74
CA ASP A 290 -1.20 -33.61 22.64
C ASP A 290 -2.71 -33.40 22.88
N GLY A 291 -3.10 -32.44 23.73
CA GLY A 291 -4.49 -32.07 23.98
C GLY A 291 -5.24 -31.39 22.81
N LEU A 292 -4.52 -30.90 21.79
CA LEU A 292 -5.11 -30.32 20.57
C LEU A 292 -5.20 -31.33 19.41
N LYS A 293 -4.46 -32.44 19.47
CA LYS A 293 -4.52 -33.51 18.46
C LYS A 293 -5.90 -34.17 18.45
N GLU A 294 -6.54 -34.33 19.61
CA GLU A 294 -7.85 -34.96 19.77
C GLU A 294 -9.02 -34.09 19.26
N LYS A 295 -8.89 -32.75 19.33
CA LYS A 295 -9.86 -31.80 18.76
C LYS A 295 -9.74 -31.73 17.23
N ALA A 296 -8.53 -31.79 16.68
CA ALA A 296 -8.30 -31.87 15.25
C ALA A 296 -8.86 -33.16 14.62
N SER A 297 -8.85 -34.28 15.36
CA SER A 297 -9.43 -35.57 14.90
C SER A 297 -10.96 -35.64 14.97
N LYS A 298 -11.63 -34.71 15.67
CA LYS A 298 -13.09 -34.68 15.84
C LYS A 298 -13.78 -33.62 14.95
N VAL A 299 -13.06 -33.05 13.97
CA VAL A 299 -13.68 -32.21 12.95
C VAL A 299 -14.50 -33.12 12.03
N VAL A 300 -15.81 -33.18 12.28
CA VAL A 300 -16.79 -33.77 11.37
C VAL A 300 -16.64 -33.06 10.01
N PRO A 301 -16.56 -33.76 8.87
CA PRO A 301 -16.39 -33.12 7.58
C PRO A 301 -17.66 -32.33 7.23
N THR A 302 -17.66 -31.04 7.51
CA THR A 302 -18.57 -30.07 6.92
C THR A 302 -18.40 -30.13 5.39
N PRO A 303 -19.45 -29.91 4.57
CA PRO A 303 -19.33 -29.97 3.11
C PRO A 303 -18.17 -29.09 2.64
N TYR A 304 -17.39 -29.60 1.70
CA TYR A 304 -16.28 -28.88 1.09
C TYR A 304 -16.82 -27.67 0.31
N TYR A 305 -16.01 -26.63 0.16
CA TYR A 305 -16.39 -25.41 -0.54
C TYR A 305 -15.29 -24.94 -1.48
N LYS A 306 -15.68 -24.61 -2.71
CA LYS A 306 -14.77 -24.39 -3.83
C LYS A 306 -14.27 -22.93 -3.87
N TRP A 307 -13.17 -22.66 -3.18
CA TRP A 307 -12.52 -21.33 -3.16
C TRP A 307 -11.50 -21.11 -4.28
N ALA A 308 -11.25 -22.14 -5.09
CA ALA A 308 -10.47 -22.16 -6.31
C ALA A 308 -10.92 -23.37 -7.16
N ILE A 309 -10.30 -23.59 -8.32
CA ILE A 309 -10.48 -24.83 -9.09
C ILE A 309 -10.20 -26.11 -8.27
N ASP A 310 -10.80 -27.23 -8.67
CA ASP A 310 -10.82 -28.47 -7.87
C ASP A 310 -9.41 -28.99 -7.57
N GLU A 311 -8.50 -28.96 -8.55
CA GLU A 311 -7.11 -29.41 -8.39
C GLU A 311 -6.38 -28.69 -7.24
N VAL A 312 -6.58 -27.38 -7.12
CA VAL A 312 -5.98 -26.54 -6.09
C VAL A 312 -6.67 -26.76 -4.75
N VAL A 313 -8.01 -26.84 -4.72
CA VAL A 313 -8.77 -27.04 -3.48
C VAL A 313 -8.47 -28.40 -2.86
N GLU A 314 -8.56 -29.47 -3.65
CA GLU A 314 -8.36 -30.85 -3.19
C GLU A 314 -6.98 -31.04 -2.56
N SER A 315 -5.98 -30.34 -3.08
CA SER A 315 -4.58 -30.48 -2.70
C SER A 315 -4.16 -29.65 -1.49
N ASN A 316 -4.83 -28.52 -1.21
CA ASN A 316 -4.36 -27.54 -0.23
C ASN A 316 -5.26 -27.40 1.01
N HIS A 317 -6.51 -27.87 0.94
CA HIS A 317 -7.45 -27.80 2.06
C HIS A 317 -6.85 -28.33 3.38
N PRO A 318 -7.11 -27.69 4.55
CA PRO A 318 -7.98 -26.53 4.76
C PRO A 318 -7.31 -25.17 4.53
N VAL A 319 -6.02 -25.14 4.18
CA VAL A 319 -5.24 -23.90 4.06
C VAL A 319 -5.34 -23.38 2.64
N ARG A 320 -5.69 -22.11 2.48
CA ARG A 320 -5.64 -21.47 1.15
C ARG A 320 -4.18 -21.14 0.80
N PRO A 321 -3.68 -21.55 -0.37
CA PRO A 321 -2.34 -21.23 -0.82
C PRO A 321 -2.18 -19.73 -1.14
N TRP A 322 -0.93 -19.33 -1.32
CA TRP A 322 -0.53 -17.98 -1.71
C TRP A 322 -1.43 -17.37 -2.80
N GLY A 323 -1.83 -16.11 -2.64
CA GLY A 323 -2.70 -15.40 -3.59
C GLY A 323 -4.21 -15.70 -3.48
N THR A 324 -4.64 -16.67 -2.67
CA THR A 324 -6.05 -17.11 -2.60
C THR A 324 -6.75 -16.84 -1.27
N GLY A 325 -6.10 -16.13 -0.34
CA GLY A 325 -6.70 -15.72 0.94
C GLY A 325 -8.00 -14.92 0.77
N ALA A 326 -8.88 -14.95 1.76
CA ALA A 326 -10.22 -14.36 1.66
C ALA A 326 -10.18 -12.83 1.55
N ILE A 327 -11.07 -12.26 0.72
CA ILE A 327 -11.30 -10.82 0.61
C ILE A 327 -12.62 -10.51 1.31
N LEU A 328 -12.56 -9.88 2.48
CA LEU A 328 -13.75 -9.64 3.31
C LEU A 328 -14.29 -8.23 3.11
N ARG A 329 -15.60 -8.08 2.93
CA ARG A 329 -16.20 -6.75 2.81
C ARG A 329 -16.22 -6.07 4.18
N ALA A 330 -15.66 -4.86 4.26
CA ALA A 330 -15.80 -4.02 5.45
C ALA A 330 -17.25 -3.54 5.58
N HIS A 331 -18.04 -4.17 6.45
CA HIS A 331 -19.39 -3.73 6.77
C HIS A 331 -19.35 -2.60 7.82
N SER A 332 -19.45 -1.35 7.37
CA SER A 332 -19.73 -0.21 8.26
C SER A 332 -20.93 0.56 7.72
N PRO A 333 -22.01 0.74 8.51
CA PRO A 333 -23.17 1.53 8.12
C PRO A 333 -22.82 2.96 7.69
N MET A 334 -21.70 3.49 8.19
CA MET A 334 -21.20 4.83 7.83
C MET A 334 -20.77 4.94 6.36
N TYR A 335 -20.23 3.86 5.77
CA TYR A 335 -19.73 3.85 4.39
C TYR A 335 -20.76 3.37 3.36
N THR A 336 -21.88 2.79 3.80
CA THR A 336 -22.97 2.39 2.90
C THR A 336 -23.64 3.59 2.22
N LEU A 337 -23.59 4.77 2.87
CA LEU A 337 -24.18 6.01 2.36
C LEU A 337 -23.30 6.75 1.34
N THR A 338 -22.01 6.44 1.25
CA THR A 338 -21.07 7.16 0.39
C THR A 338 -20.96 6.57 -1.03
N GLY A 339 -21.68 5.49 -1.31
CA GLY A 339 -21.50 4.72 -2.55
C GLY A 339 -20.24 3.86 -2.54
N SER A 340 -19.95 3.25 -3.68
CA SER A 340 -18.78 2.38 -3.91
C SER A 340 -17.97 2.96 -5.06
N ILE A 341 -16.65 2.91 -4.95
CA ILE A 341 -15.71 3.18 -6.04
C ILE A 341 -15.03 1.90 -6.50
N THR A 342 -14.51 1.92 -7.71
CA THR A 342 -13.56 0.93 -8.22
C THR A 342 -12.24 1.67 -8.45
N ARG A 343 -11.13 1.13 -7.93
CA ARG A 343 -9.80 1.71 -8.15
C ARG A 343 -9.34 1.46 -9.58
N SER A 344 -8.46 2.31 -10.10
CA SER A 344 -8.07 2.31 -11.51
C SER A 344 -6.54 2.47 -11.68
N PRO A 345 -5.77 1.38 -11.44
CA PRO A 345 -4.31 1.37 -11.62
C PRO A 345 -3.88 2.05 -12.93
N GLY A 346 -2.87 2.92 -12.87
CA GLY A 346 -2.33 3.62 -14.04
C GLY A 346 -3.20 4.74 -14.61
N LYS A 347 -4.35 5.07 -14.01
CA LYS A 347 -5.33 6.06 -14.54
C LYS A 347 -5.76 7.13 -13.55
N TYR A 348 -4.92 7.41 -12.55
CA TYR A 348 -5.18 8.46 -11.58
C TYR A 348 -4.84 9.82 -12.17
N HIS A 349 -5.64 10.82 -11.85
CA HIS A 349 -5.43 12.20 -12.23
C HIS A 349 -4.62 12.97 -11.19
N LYS A 350 -3.99 14.06 -11.63
CA LYS A 350 -3.32 15.03 -10.76
C LYS A 350 -4.34 15.69 -9.85
N LEU A 351 -3.89 16.07 -8.66
CA LEU A 351 -4.70 16.84 -7.72
C LEU A 351 -4.19 18.27 -7.65
N ASN A 352 -5.11 19.22 -7.61
CA ASN A 352 -4.81 20.60 -7.32
C ASN A 352 -4.24 20.70 -5.90
N THR A 353 -3.04 21.25 -5.76
CA THR A 353 -2.31 21.32 -4.48
C THR A 353 -2.99 22.22 -3.45
N TYR A 354 -3.85 23.14 -3.87
CA TYR A 354 -4.55 24.10 -3.02
C TYR A 354 -5.85 23.55 -2.42
N ASP A 355 -6.70 22.94 -3.26
CA ASP A 355 -8.04 22.50 -2.87
C ASP A 355 -8.28 21.00 -2.98
N GLY A 356 -7.31 20.24 -3.50
CA GLY A 356 -7.36 18.79 -3.63
C GLY A 356 -8.31 18.29 -4.70
N LYS A 357 -8.87 19.18 -5.53
CA LYS A 357 -9.72 18.76 -6.63
C LYS A 357 -8.90 18.09 -7.72
N GLU A 358 -9.52 17.11 -8.34
CA GLU A 358 -8.97 16.42 -9.50
C GLU A 358 -8.80 17.40 -10.66
N LEU A 359 -7.62 17.34 -11.28
CA LEU A 359 -7.26 18.09 -12.48
C LEU A 359 -7.45 17.18 -13.71
N PRO A 360 -7.70 17.73 -14.90
CA PRO A 360 -7.89 16.92 -16.10
C PRO A 360 -6.63 16.13 -16.52
N GLU A 361 -5.45 16.52 -16.07
CA GLU A 361 -4.19 15.85 -16.37
C GLU A 361 -4.04 14.53 -15.59
N TYR A 362 -3.59 13.47 -16.26
CA TYR A 362 -3.23 12.21 -15.61
C TYR A 362 -1.89 12.33 -14.85
N LEU A 363 -1.71 11.52 -13.81
CA LEU A 363 -0.39 11.30 -13.23
C LEU A 363 0.53 10.65 -14.26
N GLU A 364 1.75 11.14 -14.33
CA GLU A 364 2.82 10.63 -15.17
C GLU A 364 3.88 9.94 -14.31
N ASP A 365 4.74 9.13 -14.93
CA ASP A 365 5.87 8.42 -14.29
C ASP A 365 5.58 7.86 -12.87
N THR A 366 4.44 7.18 -12.71
CA THR A 366 4.02 6.59 -11.43
C THR A 366 4.77 5.29 -11.11
N ASN A 367 5.44 4.69 -12.10
CA ASN A 367 6.10 3.39 -12.01
C ASN A 367 5.26 2.31 -11.31
N GLU A 368 3.95 2.32 -11.58
CA GLU A 368 3.00 1.33 -11.10
C GLU A 368 3.23 -0.02 -11.77
N LYS A 369 3.13 -1.10 -11.00
CA LYS A 369 3.19 -2.50 -11.46
C LYS A 369 2.08 -3.33 -10.84
N ILE A 370 1.77 -4.45 -11.47
CA ILE A 370 0.79 -5.42 -10.95
C ILE A 370 1.53 -6.58 -10.30
N HIS A 371 1.15 -6.98 -9.10
CA HIS A 371 1.77 -8.15 -8.47
C HIS A 371 1.31 -9.45 -9.16
N PRO A 372 2.20 -10.45 -9.39
CA PRO A 372 1.85 -11.72 -10.05
C PRO A 372 0.68 -12.48 -9.42
N SER A 373 0.40 -12.22 -8.14
CA SER A 373 -0.75 -12.83 -7.47
C SER A 373 -2.10 -12.47 -8.09
N VAL A 374 -2.19 -11.36 -8.81
CA VAL A 374 -3.41 -10.98 -9.55
C VAL A 374 -3.70 -12.03 -10.62
N ARG A 375 -2.74 -12.30 -11.50
CA ARG A 375 -2.88 -13.34 -12.52
C ARG A 375 -3.07 -14.73 -11.90
N VAL A 376 -2.32 -15.05 -10.85
CA VAL A 376 -2.48 -16.33 -10.13
C VAL A 376 -3.91 -16.50 -9.61
N ARG A 377 -4.51 -15.45 -9.03
CA ARG A 377 -5.88 -15.52 -8.51
C ARG A 377 -6.89 -15.71 -9.63
N LEU A 378 -6.71 -15.06 -10.79
CA LEU A 378 -7.54 -15.29 -11.98
C LEU A 378 -7.41 -16.73 -12.50
N ALA A 379 -6.17 -17.21 -12.62
CA ALA A 379 -5.82 -18.54 -13.13
C ALA A 379 -6.52 -19.68 -12.37
N VAL A 380 -6.57 -19.57 -11.05
CA VAL A 380 -7.19 -20.58 -10.19
C VAL A 380 -8.66 -20.32 -9.91
N GLN A 381 -9.27 -19.32 -10.56
CA GLN A 381 -10.64 -18.87 -10.30
C GLN A 381 -10.88 -18.57 -8.82
N GLY A 382 -9.88 -17.94 -8.18
CA GLY A 382 -9.95 -17.54 -6.79
C GLY A 382 -11.13 -16.60 -6.54
N LEU A 383 -11.72 -16.65 -5.36
CA LEU A 383 -12.96 -15.92 -5.09
C LEU A 383 -12.72 -14.47 -4.67
N GLY A 384 -13.72 -13.63 -4.92
CA GLY A 384 -13.73 -12.22 -4.55
C GLY A 384 -14.36 -11.98 -3.18
N TYR A 385 -15.12 -10.88 -3.07
CA TYR A 385 -15.72 -10.46 -1.82
C TYR A 385 -16.61 -11.51 -1.15
N ASP A 386 -16.31 -11.78 0.12
CA ASP A 386 -17.02 -12.73 0.98
C ASP A 386 -17.19 -14.11 0.31
N ASP A 387 -16.23 -14.48 -0.55
CA ASP A 387 -16.28 -15.73 -1.34
C ASP A 387 -17.59 -15.93 -2.14
N LYS A 388 -18.29 -14.85 -2.51
CA LYS A 388 -19.61 -14.92 -3.17
C LYS A 388 -19.54 -15.19 -4.67
N GLN A 389 -18.43 -14.84 -5.30
CA GLN A 389 -18.24 -14.95 -6.74
C GLN A 389 -16.77 -15.14 -7.08
N VAL A 390 -16.50 -15.66 -8.27
CA VAL A 390 -15.15 -15.67 -8.84
C VAL A 390 -14.65 -14.23 -8.95
N TRP A 391 -13.42 -14.01 -8.52
CA TRP A 391 -12.76 -12.73 -8.61
C TRP A 391 -12.36 -12.44 -10.06
N ASN A 392 -12.65 -11.23 -10.53
CA ASN A 392 -12.44 -10.85 -11.92
C ASN A 392 -11.44 -9.70 -12.09
N ALA A 393 -10.76 -9.25 -11.02
CA ALA A 393 -9.86 -8.10 -11.07
C ALA A 393 -10.52 -6.84 -11.66
N SER A 394 -11.72 -6.48 -11.19
CA SER A 394 -12.54 -5.38 -11.75
C SER A 394 -11.81 -4.05 -11.92
N ALA A 395 -10.87 -3.72 -11.02
CA ALA A 395 -10.02 -2.54 -11.12
C ALA A 395 -9.21 -2.46 -12.42
N LEU A 396 -8.91 -3.60 -13.03
CA LEU A 396 -8.23 -3.74 -14.30
C LEU A 396 -9.25 -3.99 -15.42
N THR A 397 -10.05 -5.06 -15.31
CA THR A 397 -10.91 -5.51 -16.41
C THR A 397 -12.00 -4.49 -16.76
N ASP A 398 -12.69 -3.94 -15.75
CA ASP A 398 -13.79 -3.01 -15.98
C ASP A 398 -13.25 -1.64 -16.42
N ALA A 399 -11.99 -1.36 -16.09
CA ALA A 399 -11.26 -0.21 -16.60
C ALA A 399 -10.68 -0.44 -18.02
N GLY A 400 -10.93 -1.59 -18.65
CA GLY A 400 -10.49 -1.88 -20.02
C GLY A 400 -9.03 -2.32 -20.15
N TRP A 401 -8.38 -2.74 -19.06
CA TRP A 401 -7.08 -3.40 -19.12
C TRP A 401 -7.25 -4.85 -19.55
N GLU A 402 -6.41 -5.30 -20.48
CA GLU A 402 -6.35 -6.68 -20.94
C GLU A 402 -5.02 -7.31 -20.52
N LEU A 403 -5.07 -8.50 -19.92
CA LEU A 403 -3.88 -9.29 -19.65
C LEU A 403 -3.21 -9.64 -20.99
N ASN A 404 -1.88 -9.56 -21.07
CA ASN A 404 -1.11 -9.88 -22.26
C ASN A 404 0.27 -10.43 -21.86
N GLN A 405 1.02 -10.92 -22.85
CA GLN A 405 2.37 -11.43 -22.67
C GLN A 405 3.31 -10.75 -23.68
N ARG A 406 4.42 -10.23 -23.18
CA ARG A 406 5.45 -9.60 -24.01
C ARG A 406 6.20 -10.65 -24.82
N ALA A 407 6.93 -10.21 -25.85
CA ALA A 407 7.77 -11.07 -26.68
C ALA A 407 8.85 -11.85 -25.89
N ASP A 408 9.26 -11.34 -24.73
CA ASP A 408 10.21 -12.01 -23.83
C ASP A 408 9.55 -12.97 -22.82
N GLY A 409 8.24 -13.21 -22.95
CA GLY A 409 7.47 -14.10 -22.09
C GLY A 409 6.98 -13.46 -20.78
N ARG A 410 7.36 -12.21 -20.46
CA ARG A 410 6.87 -11.54 -19.25
C ARG A 410 5.41 -11.12 -19.40
N TRP A 411 4.64 -11.34 -18.35
CA TRP A 411 3.24 -10.94 -18.28
C TRP A 411 3.09 -9.44 -18.03
N CYS A 412 2.07 -8.84 -18.65
CA CYS A 412 1.72 -7.45 -18.46
C CYS A 412 0.22 -7.22 -18.67
N TRP A 413 -0.25 -6.04 -18.28
CA TRP A 413 -1.58 -5.56 -18.59
C TRP A 413 -1.48 -4.41 -19.57
N VAL A 414 -2.26 -4.47 -20.64
CA VAL A 414 -2.27 -3.49 -21.72
C VAL A 414 -3.60 -2.76 -21.69
N TYR A 415 -3.55 -1.44 -21.66
CA TYR A 415 -4.72 -0.60 -21.86
C TYR A 415 -4.57 0.07 -23.21
N ASP A 416 -5.51 -0.16 -24.12
CA ASP A 416 -5.60 0.56 -25.39
C ASP A 416 -6.68 1.65 -25.26
N GLY A 417 -6.21 2.86 -24.95
CA GLY A 417 -7.06 3.99 -24.57
C GLY A 417 -7.27 5.02 -25.67
N PRO A 418 -8.15 6.02 -25.41
CA PRO A 418 -8.37 7.17 -26.29
C PRO A 418 -7.13 8.09 -26.38
N GLU A 419 -7.15 9.10 -27.25
CA GLU A 419 -6.01 10.00 -27.49
C GLU A 419 -5.49 10.72 -26.23
N ASP A 420 -6.37 11.02 -25.26
CA ASP A 420 -6.05 11.70 -24.00
C ASP A 420 -5.40 10.79 -22.95
N LEU A 421 -5.52 9.47 -23.09
CA LEU A 421 -4.76 8.48 -22.34
C LEU A 421 -4.39 7.33 -23.29
N PRO A 422 -3.34 7.52 -24.10
CA PRO A 422 -2.96 6.55 -25.12
C PRO A 422 -2.48 5.25 -24.48
N THR A 423 -2.14 4.27 -25.33
CA THR A 423 -1.80 2.92 -24.89
C THR A 423 -0.82 2.90 -23.71
N LYS A 424 -1.22 2.26 -22.60
CA LYS A 424 -0.41 2.07 -21.41
C LYS A 424 -0.11 0.59 -21.18
N VAL A 425 1.03 0.33 -20.55
CA VAL A 425 1.43 -1.02 -20.12
C VAL A 425 1.78 -0.99 -18.64
N LEU A 426 1.12 -1.84 -17.86
CA LEU A 426 1.51 -2.14 -16.48
C LEU A 426 2.19 -3.50 -16.46
N GLU A 427 3.49 -3.51 -16.16
CA GLU A 427 4.26 -4.75 -16.05
C GLU A 427 3.87 -5.52 -14.77
N GLU A 428 4.00 -6.85 -14.80
CA GLU A 428 4.03 -7.61 -13.55
C GLU A 428 5.32 -7.30 -12.76
N SER A 429 5.21 -7.16 -11.44
CA SER A 429 6.37 -6.98 -10.57
C SER A 429 7.21 -8.26 -10.52
N VAL A 430 8.53 -8.11 -10.46
CA VAL A 430 9.46 -9.23 -10.27
C VAL A 430 9.50 -9.58 -8.79
N MET A 431 9.32 -10.85 -8.46
CA MET A 431 9.36 -11.32 -7.08
C MET A 431 10.81 -11.33 -6.53
N GLY A 432 10.96 -10.77 -5.33
CA GLY A 432 12.20 -10.81 -4.57
C GLY A 432 12.44 -12.13 -3.83
N HIS A 433 13.40 -12.12 -2.93
CA HIS A 433 13.84 -13.30 -2.17
C HIS A 433 12.78 -13.73 -1.13
N PHE A 434 12.24 -12.79 -0.35
CA PHE A 434 11.22 -13.06 0.65
C PHE A 434 9.90 -13.50 0.02
N GLU A 435 9.50 -12.88 -1.08
CA GLU A 435 8.33 -13.30 -1.86
C GLU A 435 8.46 -14.74 -2.37
N LYS A 436 9.60 -15.07 -3.01
CA LYS A 436 9.89 -16.44 -3.48
C LYS A 436 9.90 -17.43 -2.32
N ARG A 437 10.54 -17.08 -1.20
CA ARG A 437 10.57 -17.93 -0.02
C ARG A 437 9.18 -18.13 0.58
N MET A 438 8.34 -17.10 0.58
CA MET A 438 6.96 -17.22 1.01
C MET A 438 6.19 -18.16 0.09
N LEU A 439 6.34 -18.01 -1.22
CA LEU A 439 5.71 -18.87 -2.23
C LEU A 439 6.17 -20.33 -2.11
N GLU A 440 7.45 -20.61 -1.83
CA GLU A 440 7.94 -21.98 -1.57
C GLU A 440 7.21 -22.65 -0.40
N LEU A 441 6.89 -21.87 0.64
CA LEU A 441 6.29 -22.37 1.87
C LEU A 441 4.76 -22.42 1.82
N ALA A 442 4.14 -21.47 1.12
CA ALA A 442 2.69 -21.21 1.10
C ALA A 442 2.03 -21.42 -0.27
N GLY A 443 2.79 -21.63 -1.33
CA GLY A 443 2.29 -21.76 -2.71
C GLY A 443 1.51 -23.04 -2.98
N GLY A 444 1.53 -23.99 -2.05
CA GLY A 444 0.69 -25.17 -2.11
C GLY A 444 1.15 -26.24 -3.10
N SER A 445 0.25 -27.19 -3.39
CA SER A 445 0.40 -28.23 -4.40
C SER A 445 -0.82 -28.21 -5.33
N PRO A 446 -0.69 -28.18 -6.67
CA PRO A 446 0.53 -27.76 -7.37
C PRO A 446 1.00 -26.40 -6.87
N ASN A 447 2.27 -26.05 -7.11
CA ASN A 447 2.72 -24.70 -6.81
C ASN A 447 1.86 -23.73 -7.63
N ILE A 448 1.16 -22.83 -6.94
CA ILE A 448 0.10 -22.04 -7.55
C ILE A 448 0.61 -21.03 -8.59
N LEU A 449 1.85 -20.56 -8.45
CA LEU A 449 2.45 -19.69 -9.45
C LEU A 449 2.85 -20.49 -10.68
N GLU A 450 3.51 -21.64 -10.50
CA GLU A 450 3.85 -22.53 -11.61
C GLU A 450 2.60 -22.98 -12.38
N TYR A 451 1.51 -23.27 -11.66
CA TYR A 451 0.21 -23.56 -12.28
C TYR A 451 -0.23 -22.41 -13.20
N ALA A 452 -0.19 -21.17 -12.70
CA ALA A 452 -0.60 -20.00 -13.47
C ALA A 452 0.37 -19.63 -14.61
N GLU A 453 1.66 -19.90 -14.47
CA GLU A 453 2.68 -19.67 -15.51
C GLU A 453 2.54 -20.63 -16.69
N ASN A 454 2.06 -21.85 -16.44
CA ASN A 454 1.83 -22.86 -17.49
C ASN A 454 0.50 -22.67 -18.24
N MET A 455 -0.34 -21.71 -17.83
CA MET A 455 -1.59 -21.40 -18.53
C MET A 455 -1.34 -20.55 -19.77
N ARG A 456 -2.10 -20.82 -20.83
CA ARG A 456 -2.07 -19.98 -22.03
C ARG A 456 -2.87 -18.71 -21.80
N LEU A 457 -2.47 -17.63 -22.47
CA LEU A 457 -3.14 -16.33 -22.37
C LEU A 457 -4.63 -16.43 -22.70
N GLU A 458 -5.02 -17.21 -23.70
CA GLU A 458 -6.41 -17.36 -24.13
C GLU A 458 -7.28 -18.05 -23.07
N ASP A 459 -6.67 -18.94 -22.27
CA ASP A 459 -7.37 -19.62 -21.18
C ASP A 459 -7.60 -18.67 -19.99
N LEU A 460 -6.73 -17.68 -19.79
CA LEU A 460 -6.85 -16.65 -18.75
C LEU A 460 -7.79 -15.50 -19.12
N GLN A 461 -7.86 -15.12 -20.40
CA GLN A 461 -8.78 -14.08 -20.89
C GLN A 461 -10.23 -14.57 -21.04
N GLY A 462 -10.45 -15.89 -21.03
CA GLY A 462 -11.75 -16.51 -21.29
C GLY A 462 -12.10 -16.53 -22.78
N ARG A 463 -12.95 -17.49 -23.20
CA ARG A 463 -13.42 -17.63 -24.60
C ARG A 463 -14.38 -16.49 -24.96
N GLY A 464 -13.83 -15.32 -25.28
CA GLY A 464 -14.60 -14.13 -25.66
C GLY A 464 -13.78 -12.86 -25.90
N SER A 465 -12.50 -12.84 -25.53
CA SER A 465 -11.61 -11.71 -25.82
C SER A 465 -11.31 -11.60 -27.32
N ARG A 466 -11.26 -10.36 -27.83
CA ARG A 466 -10.78 -10.06 -29.18
C ARG A 466 -9.35 -10.60 -29.33
N LYS A 467 -8.97 -10.98 -30.56
CA LYS A 467 -7.63 -11.53 -30.86
C LYS A 467 -6.53 -10.69 -30.19
N PRO A 468 -5.59 -11.30 -29.45
CA PRO A 468 -4.54 -10.57 -28.77
C PRO A 468 -3.70 -9.81 -29.78
N SER A 469 -3.54 -8.50 -29.59
CA SER A 469 -2.51 -7.72 -30.26
C SER A 469 -1.17 -8.08 -29.63
N MET A 470 -0.25 -8.61 -30.42
CA MET A 470 1.12 -8.82 -29.97
C MET A 470 1.77 -7.45 -29.75
N VAL A 471 2.06 -7.10 -28.50
CA VAL A 471 2.81 -5.89 -28.15
C VAL A 471 4.28 -6.15 -28.45
N LYS A 472 4.86 -5.38 -29.38
CA LYS A 472 6.28 -5.44 -29.73
C LYS A 472 7.16 -4.81 -28.66
#